data_AF-A0AAE6VNG1-F1
#
_entry.id   AF-A0AAE6VNG1-F1
#
_cell.length_a   1.000
_cell.length_b   1.000
_cell.length_c   1.000
_cell.angle_alpha   90.00
_cell.angle_beta   90.00
_cell.angle_gamma   90.00
#
_symmetry.space_group_name_H-M   'P 1'
#
loop_
_entity.id
_entity.type
_entity.pdbx_description
1 polymer ?
#
loop_
_entity_poly.entity_id
_entity_poly.type
_entity_poly.pdbx_seq_one_letter_code
_entity_poly.pdbx_strand_id
1 'polypeptide(L)'
;MNINKPCSQHFTFNMLFHCGETWQHIQCSNLPKQPKSWLAYRELTHILDQLVQEFGPVSLTYGFCGAELRKSILAYPSPGVAPTLDQHAACELNQRGKLVCPRQGAAVDLIYPGKNSYQVAFWLAQNTPGPTHDHSLHKLIKSRSVERLQVRF
;
A
#
# COMPACT_ATOMS: atom_id res chain seq x y z
N MET A 1 -4.57 -13.78 -14.19
CA MET A 1 -4.15 -13.84 -12.77
C MET A 1 -5.42 -13.80 -11.92
N ASN A 2 -5.62 -14.74 -10.99
CA ASN A 2 -6.81 -14.75 -10.13
C ASN A 2 -6.50 -13.99 -8.83
N ILE A 3 -7.12 -12.83 -8.65
CA ILE A 3 -6.85 -11.92 -7.52
C ILE A 3 -7.38 -12.41 -6.17
N ASN A 4 -8.24 -13.43 -6.17
CA ASN A 4 -8.80 -14.04 -4.98
C ASN A 4 -7.96 -15.22 -4.47
N LYS A 5 -6.94 -15.65 -5.23
CA LYS A 5 -5.96 -16.62 -4.73
C LYS A 5 -4.98 -15.92 -3.78
N PRO A 6 -4.48 -16.62 -2.75
CA PRO A 6 -3.41 -16.10 -1.90
C PRO A 6 -2.23 -15.63 -2.74
N CYS A 7 -1.75 -14.42 -2.47
CA CYS A 7 -0.49 -13.90 -3.00
C CYS A 7 0.65 -14.01 -1.98
N SER A 8 0.31 -14.35 -0.73
CA SER A 8 1.20 -14.51 0.42
C SER A 8 0.50 -15.36 1.49
N GLN A 9 1.04 -15.44 2.71
CA GLN A 9 0.48 -16.28 3.77
C GLN A 9 -0.91 -15.79 4.22
N HIS A 10 -1.08 -14.48 4.37
CA HIS A 10 -2.30 -13.90 4.92
C HIS A 10 -3.11 -13.02 3.95
N PHE A 11 -2.58 -12.73 2.75
CA PHE A 11 -3.21 -11.78 1.83
C PHE A 11 -3.52 -12.35 0.45
N THR A 12 -4.56 -11.79 -0.17
CA THR A 12 -4.87 -11.89 -1.60
C THR A 12 -4.72 -10.50 -2.24
N PHE A 13 -4.58 -10.44 -3.57
CA PHE A 13 -4.56 -9.15 -4.26
C PHE A 13 -5.89 -8.40 -4.14
N ASN A 14 -7.02 -9.12 -4.05
CA ASN A 14 -8.31 -8.51 -3.82
C ASN A 14 -8.34 -7.71 -2.51
N MET A 15 -7.76 -8.24 -1.42
CA MET A 15 -7.66 -7.51 -0.15
C MET A 15 -6.84 -6.23 -0.27
N LEU A 16 -5.77 -6.23 -1.08
CA LEU A 16 -4.88 -5.07 -1.23
C LEU A 16 -5.44 -4.02 -2.19
N PHE A 17 -6.22 -4.41 -3.18
CA PHE A 17 -6.63 -3.49 -4.26
C PHE A 17 -8.00 -2.88 -4.01
N HIS A 18 -8.80 -3.51 -3.16
CA HIS A 18 -10.20 -3.18 -2.98
C HIS A 18 -10.56 -2.82 -1.53
N CYS A 19 -9.58 -2.63 -0.63
CA CYS A 19 -9.84 -2.27 0.77
C CYS A 19 -10.20 -0.79 1.01
N GLY A 20 -10.02 0.08 0.02
CA GLY A 20 -10.23 1.53 0.17
C GLY A 20 -11.70 1.93 0.15
N GLU A 21 -12.11 2.85 1.03
CA GLU A 21 -13.50 3.35 1.12
C GLU A 21 -14.01 3.90 -0.23
N THR A 22 -13.21 4.72 -0.92
CA THR A 22 -13.59 5.24 -2.24
C THR A 22 -13.85 4.11 -3.22
N TRP A 23 -13.00 3.07 -3.24
CA TRP A 23 -13.22 1.92 -4.11
C TRP A 23 -14.48 1.15 -3.72
N GLN A 24 -14.72 0.93 -2.42
CA GLN A 24 -15.93 0.25 -1.95
C GLN A 24 -17.21 0.97 -2.38
N HIS A 25 -17.18 2.30 -2.48
CA HIS A 25 -18.31 3.09 -2.95
C HIS A 25 -18.51 3.04 -4.47
N ILE A 26 -17.44 3.16 -5.26
CA ILE A 26 -17.57 3.31 -6.73
C ILE A 26 -17.36 2.00 -7.52
N GLN A 27 -16.66 1.04 -6.92
CA GLN A 27 -16.32 -0.28 -7.47
C GLN A 27 -15.76 -0.25 -8.91
N CYS A 28 -14.96 0.78 -9.22
CA CYS A 28 -14.33 0.93 -10.53
C CYS A 28 -13.25 -0.15 -10.76
N SER A 29 -12.86 -0.34 -12.03
CA SER A 29 -11.73 -1.21 -12.37
C SER A 29 -10.45 -0.71 -11.70
N ASN A 30 -9.84 -1.54 -10.84
CA ASN A 30 -8.66 -1.16 -10.06
C ASN A 30 -7.64 -2.30 -10.00
N LEU A 31 -7.11 -2.68 -11.17
CA LEU A 31 -6.04 -3.67 -11.29
C LEU A 31 -4.77 -3.04 -11.89
N PRO A 32 -3.57 -3.42 -11.42
CA PRO A 32 -2.33 -2.90 -11.98
C PRO A 32 -2.16 -3.28 -13.45
N LYS A 33 -1.74 -2.31 -14.28
CA LYS A 33 -1.42 -2.55 -15.69
C LYS A 33 0.03 -2.98 -15.87
N GLN A 34 0.92 -2.55 -14.98
CA GLN A 34 2.35 -2.87 -15.06
C GLN A 34 2.69 -4.14 -14.27
N PRO A 35 3.41 -5.12 -14.85
CA PRO A 35 3.86 -6.31 -14.13
C PRO A 35 4.66 -5.98 -12.86
N LYS A 36 5.47 -4.92 -12.89
CA LYS A 36 6.25 -4.46 -11.73
C LYS A 36 5.37 -4.01 -10.55
N SER A 37 4.16 -3.51 -10.80
CA SER A 37 3.22 -3.14 -9.74
C SER A 37 2.69 -4.39 -9.01
N TRP A 38 2.40 -5.47 -9.74
CA TRP A 38 2.01 -6.75 -9.14
C TRP A 38 3.12 -7.34 -8.28
N LEU A 39 4.36 -7.31 -8.78
CA LEU A 39 5.53 -7.76 -8.04
C LEU A 39 5.71 -6.93 -6.76
N ALA A 40 5.68 -5.60 -6.85
CA ALA A 40 5.86 -4.73 -5.69
C ALA A 40 4.81 -4.97 -4.59
N TYR A 41 3.53 -5.19 -4.96
CA TYR A 41 2.51 -5.55 -3.96
C TYR A 41 2.72 -6.93 -3.34
N ARG A 42 3.26 -7.90 -4.09
CA ARG A 42 3.62 -9.21 -3.53
C ARG A 42 4.79 -9.10 -2.55
N GLU A 43 5.83 -8.35 -2.88
CA GLU A 43 6.95 -8.13 -1.96
C GLU A 43 6.49 -7.40 -0.69
N LEU A 44 5.61 -6.39 -0.83
CA LEU A 44 4.99 -5.71 0.31
C LEU A 44 4.23 -6.69 1.22
N THR A 45 3.56 -7.71 0.68
CA THR A 45 2.84 -8.68 1.53
C THR A 45 3.75 -9.50 2.44
N HIS A 46 5.02 -9.70 2.11
CA HIS A 46 5.95 -10.38 3.01
C HIS A 46 6.28 -9.55 4.25
N ILE A 47 6.22 -8.22 4.14
CA ILE A 47 6.31 -7.30 5.28
C ILE A 47 5.00 -7.33 6.09
N LEU A 48 3.85 -7.35 5.40
CA LEU A 48 2.55 -7.41 6.07
C LEU A 48 2.32 -8.74 6.78
N ASP A 49 2.80 -9.86 6.24
CA ASP A 49 2.72 -11.18 6.88
C ASP A 49 3.47 -11.18 8.23
N GLN A 50 4.65 -10.56 8.32
CA GLN A 50 5.39 -10.41 9.58
C GLN A 50 4.60 -9.59 10.61
N LEU A 51 3.96 -8.50 10.18
CA LEU A 51 3.08 -7.71 11.04
C LEU A 51 1.89 -8.55 11.52
N VAL A 52 1.32 -9.40 10.67
CA VAL A 52 0.20 -10.28 11.06
C VAL A 52 0.66 -11.35 12.05
N GLN A 53 1.87 -11.90 11.87
CA GLN A 53 2.46 -12.87 12.80
C GLN A 53 2.69 -12.26 14.19
N GLU A 54 3.12 -11.00 14.27
CA GLU A 54 3.37 -10.31 15.54
C GLU A 54 2.09 -9.77 16.20
N PHE A 55 1.29 -9.04 15.44
CA PHE A 55 0.20 -8.22 15.98
C PHE A 55 -1.20 -8.82 15.75
N GLY A 56 -1.29 -9.95 15.05
CA GLY A 56 -2.54 -10.59 14.65
C GLY A 56 -3.16 -9.98 13.38
N PRO A 57 -4.43 -10.28 13.08
CA PRO A 57 -5.11 -9.77 11.89
C PRO A 57 -5.10 -8.24 11.80
N VAL A 58 -4.96 -7.72 10.58
CA VAL A 58 -4.85 -6.28 10.30
C VAL A 58 -6.00 -5.77 9.46
N SER A 59 -6.41 -4.53 9.71
CA SER A 59 -7.40 -3.82 8.87
C SER A 59 -6.69 -2.98 7.82
N LEU A 60 -6.75 -3.39 6.55
CA LEU A 60 -6.32 -2.58 5.43
C LEU A 60 -7.38 -1.51 5.15
N THR A 61 -6.96 -0.25 5.02
CA THR A 61 -7.85 0.90 4.80
C THR A 61 -7.61 1.61 3.48
N TYR A 62 -6.45 1.39 2.86
CA TYR A 62 -6.13 1.87 1.53
C TYR A 62 -4.96 1.08 0.94
N GLY A 63 -5.00 0.80 -0.35
CA GLY A 63 -3.99 -0.03 -1.02
C GLY A 63 -3.80 0.43 -2.45
N PHE A 64 -3.87 -0.46 -3.44
CA PHE A 64 -3.55 -0.06 -4.82
C PHE A 64 -4.46 1.06 -5.36
N CYS A 65 -3.84 2.05 -5.99
CA CYS A 65 -4.51 3.18 -6.61
C CYS A 65 -4.18 3.24 -8.11
N GLY A 66 -4.99 2.55 -8.91
CA GLY A 66 -4.94 2.60 -10.37
C GLY A 66 -5.51 3.91 -10.93
N ALA A 67 -5.35 4.12 -12.23
CA ALA A 67 -5.71 5.37 -12.90
C ALA A 67 -7.19 5.78 -12.73
N GLU A 68 -8.11 4.82 -12.79
CA GLU A 68 -9.55 5.09 -12.65
C GLU A 68 -9.92 5.48 -11.21
N LEU A 69 -9.46 4.70 -10.22
CA LEU A 69 -9.69 5.03 -8.80
C LEU A 69 -9.08 6.39 -8.45
N ARG A 70 -7.86 6.64 -8.92
CA ARG A 70 -7.17 7.91 -8.75
C ARG A 70 -7.96 9.08 -9.34
N LYS A 71 -8.50 8.93 -10.55
CA LYS A 71 -9.32 9.95 -11.20
C LYS A 71 -10.53 10.31 -10.33
N SER A 72 -11.19 9.31 -9.75
CA SER A 72 -12.31 9.51 -8.82
C SER A 72 -11.88 10.22 -7.53
N ILE A 73 -10.73 9.86 -6.96
CA ILE A 73 -10.20 10.54 -5.76
C ILE A 73 -9.86 12.01 -6.05
N LEU A 74 -9.25 12.30 -7.21
CA LEU A 74 -8.89 13.67 -7.60
C LEU A 74 -10.10 14.55 -7.92
N ALA A 75 -11.29 13.99 -8.07
CA ALA A 75 -12.53 14.74 -8.26
C ALA A 75 -13.08 15.33 -6.95
N TYR A 76 -12.61 14.88 -5.78
CA TYR A 76 -13.03 15.46 -4.50
C TYR A 76 -12.37 16.83 -4.27
N PRO A 77 -13.05 17.78 -3.59
CA PRO A 77 -12.50 19.12 -3.31
C PRO A 77 -11.20 19.12 -2.50
N SER A 78 -11.01 18.11 -1.64
CA SER A 78 -9.80 17.91 -0.85
C SER A 78 -9.31 16.46 -1.04
N PRO A 79 -8.56 16.18 -2.12
CA PRO A 79 -8.14 14.84 -2.46
C PRO A 79 -7.06 14.36 -1.48
N GLY A 80 -7.29 13.23 -0.82
CA GLY A 80 -6.37 12.61 0.13
C GLY A 80 -5.11 11.95 -0.48
N VAL A 81 -4.76 12.27 -1.73
CA VAL A 81 -3.65 11.67 -2.48
C VAL A 81 -2.74 12.74 -3.05
N ALA A 82 -1.43 12.51 -2.99
CA ALA A 82 -0.44 13.39 -3.59
C ALA A 82 -0.18 12.94 -5.05
N PRO A 83 -0.59 13.72 -6.09
CA PRO A 83 -0.62 13.21 -7.46
C PRO A 83 0.72 12.64 -7.96
N THR A 84 1.86 13.26 -7.69
CA THR A 84 3.15 12.80 -8.25
C THR A 84 3.97 11.94 -7.29
N LEU A 85 3.47 11.67 -6.09
CA LEU A 85 4.21 11.02 -5.01
C LEU A 85 3.40 9.92 -4.31
N ASP A 86 2.34 9.46 -4.96
CA ASP A 86 1.46 8.42 -4.46
C ASP A 86 2.06 7.02 -4.73
N GLN A 87 2.74 6.46 -3.73
CA GLN A 87 3.33 5.12 -3.82
C GLN A 87 2.28 3.99 -3.85
N HIS A 88 0.99 4.32 -3.62
CA HIS A 88 -0.12 3.40 -3.87
C HIS A 88 -0.36 3.15 -5.37
N ALA A 89 0.14 4.03 -6.25
CA ALA A 89 0.18 3.78 -7.69
C ALA A 89 1.32 2.82 -8.09
N ALA A 90 2.11 2.36 -7.13
CA ALA A 90 3.21 1.44 -7.31
C ALA A 90 4.14 1.82 -8.50
N CYS A 91 4.32 0.91 -9.45
CA CYS A 91 5.14 1.11 -10.65
C CYS A 91 4.30 1.53 -11.87
N GLU A 92 3.07 2.02 -11.69
CA GLU A 92 2.22 2.43 -12.79
C GLU A 92 2.79 3.63 -13.55
N LEU A 93 2.46 3.68 -14.85
CA LEU A 93 2.82 4.76 -15.75
C LEU A 93 1.64 5.72 -15.93
N ASN A 94 1.94 7.01 -16.02
CA ASN A 94 0.97 8.01 -16.46
C ASN A 94 0.78 7.96 -17.98
N GLN A 95 -0.13 8.79 -18.50
CA GLN A 95 -0.42 8.87 -19.94
C GLN A 95 0.77 9.25 -20.82
N ARG A 96 1.84 9.81 -20.25
CA ARG A 96 3.10 10.16 -20.95
C ARG A 96 4.16 9.05 -20.86
N GLY A 97 3.79 7.85 -20.38
CA GLY A 97 4.70 6.72 -20.20
C GLY A 97 5.73 6.89 -19.07
N LYS A 98 5.58 7.90 -18.21
CA LYS A 98 6.47 8.13 -17.05
C LYS A 98 5.86 7.52 -15.78
N LEU A 99 6.69 7.08 -14.85
CA LEU A 99 6.25 6.62 -13.54
C LEU A 99 5.35 7.66 -12.86
N VAL A 100 4.25 7.19 -12.26
CA VAL A 100 3.37 8.02 -11.44
C VAL A 100 4.08 8.46 -10.16
N CYS A 101 4.78 7.53 -9.50
CA CYS A 101 5.61 7.78 -8.34
C CYS A 101 7.05 7.37 -8.65
N PRO A 102 8.02 8.32 -8.70
CA PRO A 102 9.42 8.00 -8.97
C PRO A 102 10.06 7.09 -7.91
N ARG A 103 9.46 6.98 -6.71
CA ARG A 103 9.94 6.08 -5.64
C ARG A 103 9.75 4.60 -5.97
N GLN A 104 8.87 4.28 -6.93
CA GLN A 104 8.49 2.90 -7.26
C GLN A 104 7.99 2.13 -6.03
N GLY A 105 7.99 0.80 -6.10
CA GLY A 105 7.59 -0.04 -5.00
C GLY A 105 6.07 -0.06 -4.81
N ALA A 106 5.57 -0.21 -3.59
CA ALA A 106 4.13 -0.26 -3.28
C ALA A 106 3.84 0.31 -1.89
N ALA A 107 2.57 0.60 -1.61
CA ALA A 107 2.14 1.02 -0.28
C ALA A 107 0.74 0.53 0.11
N VAL A 108 0.53 0.36 1.41
CA VAL A 108 -0.78 0.18 2.03
C VAL A 108 -0.91 1.08 3.26
N ASP A 109 -2.12 1.58 3.52
CA ASP A 109 -2.49 2.17 4.80
C ASP A 109 -3.27 1.13 5.61
N LEU A 110 -2.85 0.92 6.85
CA LEU A 110 -3.41 -0.10 7.74
C LEU A 110 -3.69 0.45 9.15
N ILE A 111 -4.55 -0.25 9.87
CA ILE A 111 -4.89 0.00 11.27
C ILE A 111 -4.81 -1.32 12.04
N TYR A 112 -4.24 -1.25 13.23
CA TYR A 112 -4.38 -2.26 14.27
C TYR A 112 -5.25 -1.68 15.39
N PRO A 113 -6.52 -2.12 15.53
CA PRO A 113 -7.43 -1.58 16.54
C PRO A 113 -6.80 -1.63 17.95
N GLY A 114 -6.83 -0.50 18.66
CA GLY A 114 -6.26 -0.37 20.00
C GLY A 114 -4.73 -0.33 20.08
N LYS A 115 -4.01 -0.26 18.95
CA LYS A 115 -2.55 -0.09 18.92
C LYS A 115 -2.15 1.26 18.37
N ASN A 116 -1.09 1.83 18.95
CA ASN A 116 -0.50 3.05 18.43
C ASN A 116 0.34 2.74 17.18
N SER A 117 0.10 3.47 16.09
CA SER A 117 0.79 3.29 14.81
C SER A 117 2.30 3.48 14.92
N TYR A 118 2.78 4.30 15.85
CA TYR A 118 4.21 4.47 16.14
C TYR A 118 4.82 3.21 16.74
N GLN A 119 4.12 2.50 17.62
CA GLN A 119 4.63 1.25 18.20
C GLN A 119 4.79 0.18 17.12
N VAL A 120 3.79 0.05 16.25
CA VAL A 120 3.84 -0.87 15.11
C VAL A 120 4.96 -0.47 14.13
N ALA A 121 5.10 0.82 13.84
CA ALA A 121 6.19 1.34 13.00
C ALA A 121 7.56 1.03 13.58
N PHE A 122 7.73 1.27 14.88
CA PHE A 122 8.98 1.06 15.60
C PHE A 122 9.37 -0.41 15.62
N TRP A 123 8.42 -1.29 15.93
CA TRP A 123 8.66 -2.73 15.89
C TRP A 123 9.07 -3.19 14.48
N LEU A 124 8.37 -2.75 13.44
CA LEU A 124 8.67 -3.16 12.07
C LEU A 124 10.06 -2.69 11.63
N ALA A 125 10.46 -1.48 12.05
CA ALA A 125 11.78 -0.94 11.81
C ALA A 125 12.91 -1.72 12.51
N GLN A 126 12.63 -2.35 13.65
CA GLN A 126 13.59 -3.20 14.37
C GLN A 126 13.68 -4.62 13.81
N ASN A 127 12.61 -5.12 13.19
CA ASN A 127 12.47 -6.53 12.83
C ASN A 127 12.51 -6.81 11.32
N THR A 128 12.47 -5.78 10.48
CA THR A 128 12.62 -5.94 9.03
C THR A 128 14.02 -5.47 8.61
N PRO A 129 14.85 -6.32 7.98
CA PRO A 129 16.07 -5.84 7.37
C PRO A 129 15.70 -4.78 6.31
N GLY A 130 16.30 -3.59 6.42
CA GLY A 130 16.10 -2.54 5.41
C GLY A 130 16.44 -3.07 4.01
N PRO A 131 15.85 -2.52 2.94
CA PRO A 131 16.20 -2.91 1.59
C PRO A 131 17.72 -2.77 1.42
N THR A 132 18.34 -3.82 0.90
CA THR A 132 19.79 -4.09 0.87
C THR A 132 20.64 -3.04 0.14
N HIS A 133 20.05 -1.92 -0.29
CA HIS A 133 20.72 -0.84 -1.01
C HIS A 133 20.47 0.58 -0.45
N ASP A 134 19.74 0.79 0.66
CA ASP A 134 19.61 2.13 1.24
C ASP A 134 19.20 2.14 2.73
N HIS A 135 20.06 2.71 3.57
CA HIS A 135 20.05 2.67 5.05
C HIS A 135 19.01 3.60 5.72
N SER A 136 17.79 3.72 5.20
CA SER A 136 16.80 4.64 5.79
C SER A 136 15.47 3.97 6.11
N LEU A 137 15.27 3.61 7.39
CA LEU A 137 14.01 3.15 7.97
C LEU A 137 12.81 4.07 7.67
N HIS A 138 13.08 5.37 7.46
CA HIS A 138 12.09 6.36 7.02
C HIS A 138 11.48 6.10 5.63
N LYS A 139 12.03 5.16 4.85
CA LYS A 139 11.50 4.80 3.52
C LYS A 139 10.36 3.78 3.57
N LEU A 140 10.39 2.85 4.53
CA LEU A 140 9.37 1.79 4.64
C LEU A 140 8.10 2.24 5.36
N ILE A 141 8.15 3.24 6.24
CA ILE A 141 7.06 3.45 7.19
C ILE A 141 6.77 4.93 7.43
N LYS A 142 5.49 5.30 7.37
CA LYS A 142 5.02 6.63 7.73
C LYS A 142 3.77 6.54 8.60
N SER A 143 3.84 7.01 9.84
CA SER A 143 2.64 7.24 10.65
C SER A 143 1.78 8.32 9.97
N ARG A 144 0.48 8.04 9.82
CA ARG A 144 -0.52 8.96 9.23
C ARG A 144 -1.36 9.63 10.31
N SER A 145 -1.61 8.91 11.40
CA SER A 145 -2.31 9.36 12.61
C SER A 145 -1.91 8.46 13.77
N VAL A 146 -2.48 8.68 14.97
CA VAL A 146 -2.24 7.84 16.15
C VAL A 146 -2.49 6.35 15.86
N GLU A 147 -3.45 6.01 15.00
CA GLU A 147 -3.85 4.61 14.74
C GLU A 147 -3.52 4.13 13.33
N ARG A 148 -3.38 5.05 12.36
CA ARG A 148 -3.14 4.69 10.96
C ARG A 148 -1.66 4.72 10.60
N LEU A 149 -1.20 3.60 10.04
CA LEU A 149 0.16 3.41 9.56
C LEU A 149 0.16 3.27 8.04
N GLN A 150 1.07 3.95 7.35
CA GLN A 150 1.40 3.62 5.97
C GLN A 150 2.66 2.76 5.96
N VAL A 151 2.57 1.56 5.40
CA VAL A 151 3.70 0.66 5.12
C VAL A 151 4.01 0.72 3.62
N ARG A 152 5.30 0.76 3.29
CA ARG A 152 5.84 0.94 1.96
C ARG A 152 6.90 -0.13 1.71
N PHE A 153 7.05 -0.50 0.45
CA PHE A 153 8.15 -1.29 -0.10
C PHE A 153 8.71 -0.51 -1.29
#